data_AF-A0A8T7HS35-F1
#
_entry.id   AF-A0A8T7HS35-F1
#
_cell.length_a   1.000
_cell.length_b   1.000
_cell.length_c   1.000
_cell.angle_alpha   90.00
_cell.angle_beta   90.00
_cell.angle_gamma   90.00
#
_symmetry.space_group_name_H-M   'P 1'
#
loop_
_entity.id
_entity.type
_entity.pdbx_description
1 polymer ?
#
loop_
_entity_poly.entity_id
_entity_poly.type
_entity_poly.pdbx_seq_one_letter_code
_entity_poly.pdbx_strand_id
1 'polypeptide(L)'
;MVFSKHKHLYHELSISPFNEMTAVALLPSQLEAQVASLNGGLDLGSRSALTNLPRRKINTYKEMVPGYDLRSASELNLAQNVLDIKSPCSLVVDDMAQLLEEVACIYQVAYAHYVVAINDMYNFPNYCCGSSSRNIFASSLMIGYPNAVNVFDEPDDHDYNAYPFIIKDSGTKCVVVLDPTSDQLWDGLPAPTRPRNMVQIVMGEKWDYKTEWKHGNDLYPTLANHIGTFHDQQRVTSNEDVFTPIKSFFQQAFKNPVPIDDYFSAA
;
A
#
# COMPACT_ATOMS: atom_id res chain seq x y z
N MET A 1 13.22 -15.80 9.15
CA MET A 1 11.87 -15.21 9.14
C MET A 1 11.97 -13.74 9.46
N VAL A 2 11.64 -12.87 8.49
CA VAL A 2 11.88 -11.42 8.55
C VAL A 2 10.58 -10.63 8.85
N PHE A 3 9.42 -11.20 8.52
CA PHE A 3 8.11 -10.53 8.57
C PHE A 3 7.64 -10.20 9.99
N SER A 4 7.83 -11.10 10.97
CA SER A 4 7.40 -10.86 12.36
C SER A 4 8.21 -9.77 13.08
N LYS A 5 9.40 -9.42 12.58
CA LYS A 5 10.26 -8.42 13.21
C LYS A 5 9.70 -7.00 13.12
N HIS A 6 8.73 -6.72 12.26
CA HIS A 6 8.19 -5.36 12.13
C HIS A 6 6.71 -5.28 12.55
N LYS A 7 5.98 -6.40 12.60
CA LYS A 7 4.55 -6.40 12.96
C LYS A 7 4.29 -5.79 14.33
N HIS A 8 5.22 -5.98 15.28
CA HIS A 8 5.14 -5.40 16.63
C HIS A 8 5.23 -3.86 16.68
N LEU A 9 5.59 -3.21 15.57
CA LEU A 9 5.64 -1.76 15.45
C LEU A 9 4.28 -1.15 15.08
N TYR A 10 3.32 -1.97 14.65
CA TYR A 10 1.99 -1.51 14.26
C TYR A 10 1.00 -1.72 15.40
N HIS A 11 0.14 -0.72 15.59
CA HIS A 11 -0.90 -0.76 16.60
C HIS A 11 -2.19 -1.36 16.03
N GLU A 12 -2.97 -1.98 16.91
CA GLU A 12 -4.36 -2.33 16.60
C GLU A 12 -5.16 -1.02 16.43
N LEU A 13 -5.79 -0.85 15.27
CA LEU A 13 -6.69 0.28 14.99
C LEU A 13 -8.13 -0.24 14.92
N SER A 14 -9.06 0.56 15.45
CA SER A 14 -10.48 0.23 15.39
C SER A 14 -11.09 0.82 14.13
N ILE A 15 -11.46 -0.03 13.17
CA ILE A 15 -12.27 0.38 12.03
C ILE A 15 -13.72 0.02 12.32
N SER A 16 -14.61 1.02 12.33
CA SER A 16 -16.04 0.78 12.55
C SER A 16 -16.58 -0.17 11.48
N PRO A 17 -17.42 -1.17 11.83
CA PRO A 17 -18.05 -2.03 10.85
C PRO A 17 -18.87 -1.20 9.87
N PHE A 18 -18.63 -1.37 8.57
CA PHE A 18 -19.42 -0.75 7.51
C PHE A 18 -20.15 -1.81 6.70
N ASN A 19 -21.30 -1.45 6.14
CA ASN A 19 -22.07 -2.35 5.28
C ASN A 19 -21.43 -2.41 3.88
N GLU A 20 -21.63 -3.51 3.16
CA GLU A 20 -21.08 -3.74 1.81
C GLU A 20 -21.45 -2.64 0.81
N MET A 21 -22.55 -1.90 1.02
CA MET A 21 -22.97 -0.78 0.16
C MET A 21 -22.16 0.51 0.37
N THR A 22 -21.39 0.61 1.46
CA THR A 22 -20.57 1.78 1.83
C THR A 22 -19.07 1.56 1.63
N ALA A 23 -18.65 0.56 0.85
CA ALA A 23 -17.25 0.20 0.58
C ALA A 23 -16.40 1.31 -0.08
N VAL A 24 -16.92 2.53 -0.24
CA VAL A 24 -16.32 3.58 -1.04
C VAL A 24 -16.07 4.83 -0.18
N ALA A 25 -14.79 5.01 0.19
CA ALA A 25 -14.11 6.32 0.24
C ALA A 25 -13.89 7.10 1.56
N LEU A 26 -14.13 6.61 2.78
CA LEU A 26 -13.91 7.43 4.01
C LEU A 26 -13.18 6.75 5.18
N LEU A 27 -12.14 5.95 4.89
CA LEU A 27 -11.19 5.46 5.90
C LEU A 27 -10.04 6.42 6.26
N PRO A 28 -9.48 7.25 5.35
CA PRO A 28 -8.19 7.91 5.61
C PRO A 28 -8.21 8.83 6.82
N SER A 29 -9.23 9.66 7.00
CA SER A 29 -9.29 10.62 8.11
C SER A 29 -9.48 9.94 9.47
N GLN A 30 -10.26 8.86 9.54
CA GLN A 30 -10.46 8.09 10.77
C GLN A 30 -9.20 7.32 11.17
N LEU A 31 -8.54 6.69 10.20
CA LEU A 31 -7.28 5.99 10.42
C LEU A 31 -6.15 6.98 10.75
N GLU A 32 -6.04 8.10 10.03
CA GLU A 32 -5.05 9.15 10.29
C GLU A 32 -5.15 9.64 11.74
N ALA A 33 -6.37 9.94 12.20
CA ALA A 33 -6.60 10.42 13.56
C ALA A 33 -6.21 9.37 14.62
N GLN A 34 -6.53 8.09 14.39
CA GLN A 34 -6.15 7.02 15.31
C GLN A 34 -4.64 6.82 15.35
N VAL A 35 -3.98 6.71 14.18
CA VAL A 35 -2.53 6.56 14.09
C VAL A 35 -1.81 7.77 14.69
N ALA A 36 -2.29 8.98 14.43
CA ALA A 36 -1.76 10.20 15.04
C ALA A 36 -1.86 10.14 16.56
N SER A 37 -2.98 9.68 17.12
CA SER A 37 -3.15 9.56 18.58
C SER A 37 -2.18 8.57 19.23
N LEU A 38 -1.82 7.50 18.51
CA LEU A 38 -0.95 6.42 19.00
C LEU A 38 0.55 6.72 18.81
N ASN A 39 0.92 7.35 17.69
CA ASN A 39 2.32 7.64 17.33
C ASN A 39 2.83 9.01 17.83
N GLY A 40 2.28 9.53 18.92
CA GLY A 40 2.74 10.79 19.51
C GLY A 40 2.35 12.03 18.72
N GLY A 41 1.16 12.03 18.12
CA GLY A 41 0.37 13.21 17.75
C GLY A 41 0.69 13.87 16.41
N LEU A 42 1.24 13.18 15.41
CA LEU A 42 1.51 13.82 14.13
C LEU A 42 0.23 13.92 13.27
N ASP A 43 -0.29 15.13 13.16
CA ASP A 43 -1.33 15.48 12.19
C ASP A 43 -0.69 15.64 10.80
N LEU A 44 -1.03 14.75 9.86
CA LEU A 44 -0.48 14.82 8.50
C LEU A 44 -1.04 16.01 7.70
N GLY A 45 -2.14 16.63 8.14
CA GLY A 45 -2.66 17.86 7.56
C GLY A 45 -1.84 19.11 7.87
N SER A 46 -0.92 19.03 8.85
CA SER A 46 -0.12 20.16 9.31
C SER A 46 1.32 20.07 8.84
N ARG A 47 1.65 20.71 7.72
CA ARG A 47 3.03 20.72 7.18
C ARG A 47 4.07 21.22 8.19
N SER A 48 3.71 22.17 9.05
CA SER A 48 4.61 22.65 10.11
C SER A 48 4.83 21.63 11.23
N ALA A 49 3.88 20.72 11.47
CA ALA A 49 4.05 19.63 12.42
C ALA A 49 4.91 18.49 11.86
N LEU A 50 5.01 18.38 10.53
CA LEU A 50 5.69 17.29 9.83
C LEU A 50 7.10 17.63 9.35
N THR A 51 7.45 18.90 9.21
CA THR A 51 8.76 19.33 8.71
C THR A 51 9.74 19.60 9.84
N ASN A 52 11.03 19.33 9.61
CA ASN A 52 12.11 19.53 10.59
C ASN A 52 11.95 18.68 11.86
N LEU A 53 11.39 17.48 11.73
CA LEU A 53 11.30 16.56 12.87
C LEU A 53 12.70 16.17 13.36
N PRO A 54 12.88 15.96 14.68
CA PRO A 54 14.15 15.46 15.20
C PRO A 54 14.52 14.13 14.53
N ARG A 55 15.79 13.96 14.16
CA ARG A 55 16.29 12.75 13.49
C ARG A 55 15.87 11.44 14.17
N ARG A 56 15.83 11.43 15.51
CA ARG A 56 15.36 10.27 16.29
C ARG A 56 13.92 9.90 15.94
N LYS A 57 13.02 10.89 15.80
CA LYS A 57 11.62 10.66 15.46
C LYS A 57 11.47 10.16 14.03
N ILE A 58 12.23 10.73 13.09
CA ILE A 58 12.27 10.25 11.69
C ILE A 58 12.74 8.79 11.64
N ASN A 59 13.80 8.44 12.37
CA ASN A 59 14.31 7.07 12.43
C ASN A 59 13.27 6.06 12.95
N THR A 60 12.46 6.44 13.95
CA THR A 60 11.36 5.57 14.43
C THR A 60 10.35 5.27 13.32
N TYR A 61 9.98 6.27 12.51
CA TYR A 61 9.11 6.01 11.35
C TYR A 61 9.81 5.22 10.25
N LYS A 62 11.11 5.43 10.03
CA LYS A 62 11.89 4.62 9.07
C LYS A 62 11.88 3.13 9.42
N GLU A 63 11.87 2.76 10.70
CA GLU A 63 11.75 1.37 11.13
C GLU A 63 10.40 0.73 10.74
N MET A 64 9.33 1.54 10.64
CA MET A 64 8.00 1.11 10.21
C MET A 64 7.84 1.02 8.68
N VAL A 65 8.80 1.53 7.92
CA VAL A 65 8.89 1.41 6.46
C VAL A 65 10.24 0.81 6.08
N PRO A 66 10.49 -0.47 6.39
CA PRO A 66 11.79 -1.10 6.20
C PRO A 66 12.24 -1.16 4.72
N GLY A 67 11.32 -0.99 3.77
CA GLY A 67 11.61 -0.87 2.34
C GLY A 67 11.91 0.56 1.88
N TYR A 68 11.92 1.53 2.78
CA TYR A 68 12.28 2.91 2.52
C TYR A 68 13.78 2.99 2.14
N ASP A 69 14.09 3.62 1.00
CA ASP A 69 15.43 3.70 0.39
C ASP A 69 15.91 2.45 -0.38
N LEU A 70 15.08 1.44 -0.62
CA LEU A 70 15.46 0.32 -1.50
C LEU A 70 15.44 0.75 -2.97
N ARG A 71 16.61 0.71 -3.62
CA ARG A 71 16.82 1.21 -4.99
C ARG A 71 16.87 0.08 -6.02
N SER A 72 17.01 -1.16 -5.58
CA SER A 72 17.19 -2.31 -6.47
C SER A 72 16.61 -3.60 -5.92
N ALA A 73 16.28 -4.51 -6.83
CA ALA A 73 15.89 -5.88 -6.52
C ALA A 73 16.95 -6.64 -5.70
N SER A 74 18.23 -6.32 -5.89
CA SER A 74 19.33 -6.87 -5.10
C SER A 74 19.34 -6.40 -3.65
N GLU A 75 18.82 -5.20 -3.36
CA GLU A 75 18.65 -4.69 -1.99
C GLU A 75 17.35 -5.21 -1.36
N LEU A 76 16.36 -5.56 -2.19
CA LEU A 76 15.27 -6.48 -1.85
C LEU A 76 15.82 -7.90 -1.67
N ASN A 77 16.88 -8.11 -0.87
CA ASN A 77 17.28 -9.41 -0.30
C ASN A 77 16.19 -9.98 0.65
N LEU A 78 14.95 -9.56 0.40
CA LEU A 78 13.67 -9.95 0.90
C LEU A 78 13.45 -11.42 0.62
N ALA A 79 14.07 -12.16 1.53
CA ALA A 79 13.69 -13.45 2.02
C ALA A 79 13.42 -14.46 0.92
N GLN A 80 14.36 -15.38 0.77
CA GLN A 80 14.14 -16.71 0.18
C GLN A 80 12.75 -17.31 0.51
N ASN A 81 12.14 -16.94 1.63
CA ASN A 81 10.80 -17.34 2.04
C ASN A 81 9.61 -16.67 1.28
N VAL A 82 9.72 -15.46 0.72
CA VAL A 82 8.66 -14.92 -0.19
C VAL A 82 8.81 -15.51 -1.59
N LEU A 83 10.02 -15.96 -1.93
CA LEU A 83 10.34 -16.50 -3.26
C LEU A 83 9.66 -17.85 -3.55
N ASP A 84 9.20 -18.58 -2.52
CA ASP A 84 8.49 -19.85 -2.69
C ASP A 84 7.00 -19.66 -3.03
N ILE A 85 6.50 -18.42 -3.00
CA ILE A 85 5.10 -18.11 -3.25
C ILE A 85 4.87 -17.93 -4.74
N LYS A 86 3.85 -18.63 -5.24
CA LYS A 86 3.42 -18.47 -6.63
C LYS A 86 2.77 -17.09 -6.84
N SER A 87 3.56 -16.14 -7.32
CA SER A 87 3.10 -14.83 -7.77
C SER A 87 2.52 -14.89 -9.20
N PRO A 88 1.53 -14.04 -9.55
CA PRO A 88 0.68 -13.21 -8.69
C PRO A 88 -0.17 -14.03 -7.72
N CYS A 89 -0.45 -13.49 -6.54
CA CYS A 89 -1.24 -14.18 -5.50
C CYS A 89 -2.23 -13.24 -4.79
N SER A 90 -3.18 -13.82 -4.06
CA SER A 90 -4.10 -13.11 -3.16
C SER A 90 -3.96 -13.67 -1.75
N LEU A 91 -4.13 -12.84 -0.72
CA LEU A 91 -4.16 -13.33 0.66
C LEU A 91 -5.58 -13.74 1.06
N VAL A 92 -5.69 -14.82 1.84
CA VAL A 92 -6.96 -15.28 2.39
C VAL A 92 -7.09 -14.81 3.82
N VAL A 93 -8.17 -14.10 4.11
CA VAL A 93 -8.61 -13.70 5.44
C VAL A 93 -9.91 -14.44 5.78
N ASP A 94 -10.16 -14.71 7.05
CA ASP A 94 -11.34 -15.44 7.49
C ASP A 94 -12.61 -14.62 7.24
N ASP A 95 -12.62 -13.35 7.67
CA ASP A 95 -13.78 -12.47 7.60
C ASP A 95 -13.42 -11.00 7.28
N MET A 96 -14.45 -10.14 7.24
CA MET A 96 -14.27 -8.70 7.04
C MET A 96 -13.53 -8.04 8.21
N ALA A 97 -13.69 -8.51 9.44
CA ALA A 97 -13.00 -7.91 10.59
C ALA A 97 -11.48 -8.10 10.46
N GLN A 98 -11.04 -9.30 10.10
CA GLN A 98 -9.63 -9.56 9.81
C GLN A 98 -9.14 -8.72 8.62
N LEU A 99 -9.93 -8.56 7.55
CA LEU A 99 -9.56 -7.66 6.45
C LEU A 99 -9.30 -6.22 6.93
N LEU A 100 -10.12 -5.72 7.86
CA LEU A 100 -9.97 -4.37 8.41
C LEU A 100 -8.71 -4.23 9.27
N GLU A 101 -8.31 -5.27 10.01
CA GLU A 101 -7.03 -5.30 10.73
C GLU A 101 -5.85 -5.21 9.75
N GLU A 102 -5.91 -5.93 8.65
CA GLU A 102 -4.86 -5.89 7.62
C GLU A 102 -4.81 -4.52 6.91
N VAL A 103 -5.97 -3.92 6.62
CA VAL A 103 -6.06 -2.55 6.09
C VAL A 103 -5.44 -1.53 7.05
N ALA A 104 -5.68 -1.68 8.35
CA ALA A 104 -5.07 -0.83 9.38
C ALA A 104 -3.54 -0.95 9.41
N CYS A 105 -3.00 -2.16 9.24
CA CYS A 105 -1.56 -2.39 9.15
C CYS A 105 -0.98 -1.74 7.88
N ILE A 106 -1.59 -2.00 6.72
CA ILE A 106 -1.20 -1.40 5.43
C ILE A 106 -1.21 0.14 5.51
N TYR A 107 -2.24 0.73 6.13
CA TYR A 107 -2.33 2.17 6.30
C TYR A 107 -1.21 2.75 7.19
N GLN A 108 -0.82 2.05 8.26
CA GLN A 108 0.26 2.51 9.13
C GLN A 108 1.62 2.57 8.40
N VAL A 109 1.86 1.67 7.45
CA VAL A 109 3.03 1.75 6.55
C VAL A 109 2.98 3.04 5.72
N ALA A 110 1.82 3.34 5.12
CA ALA A 110 1.61 4.56 4.35
C ALA A 110 1.80 5.83 5.18
N TYR A 111 1.24 5.84 6.38
CA TYR A 111 1.38 6.94 7.33
C TYR A 111 2.85 7.18 7.68
N ALA A 112 3.58 6.13 8.06
CA ALA A 112 5.00 6.23 8.39
C ALA A 112 5.82 6.71 7.19
N HIS A 113 5.55 6.16 5.99
CA HIS A 113 6.17 6.62 4.75
C HIS A 113 5.96 8.11 4.53
N TYR A 114 4.72 8.61 4.69
CA TYR A 114 4.39 10.01 4.49
C TYR A 114 5.23 10.93 5.40
N VAL A 115 5.39 10.55 6.68
CA VAL A 115 6.22 11.29 7.64
C VAL A 115 7.70 11.29 7.24
N VAL A 116 8.22 10.16 6.76
CA VAL A 116 9.63 10.10 6.33
C VAL A 116 9.83 10.87 5.02
N ALA A 117 8.98 10.63 4.02
CA ALA A 117 9.09 11.21 2.68
C ALA A 117 9.00 12.73 2.70
N ILE A 118 8.12 13.33 3.49
CA ILE A 118 8.03 14.80 3.58
C ILE A 118 9.29 15.47 4.17
N ASN A 119 10.13 14.71 4.89
CA ASN A 119 11.40 15.19 5.44
C ASN A 119 12.61 14.90 4.53
N ASP A 120 12.53 13.85 3.70
CA ASP A 120 13.67 13.36 2.91
C ASP A 120 13.55 13.61 1.39
N MET A 121 12.32 13.69 0.86
CA MET A 121 12.05 13.88 -0.56
C MET A 121 11.72 15.34 -0.88
N TYR A 122 12.37 15.87 -1.91
CA TYR A 122 12.07 17.19 -2.41
C TYR A 122 10.67 17.21 -3.08
N ASN A 123 9.85 18.21 -2.78
CA ASN A 123 8.50 18.43 -3.33
C ASN A 123 7.42 17.39 -3.00
N PHE A 124 7.70 16.40 -2.13
CA PHE A 124 6.69 15.45 -1.69
C PHE A 124 5.42 16.16 -1.19
N PRO A 125 4.21 15.72 -1.60
CA PRO A 125 3.89 14.49 -2.37
C PRO A 125 4.00 14.61 -3.90
N ASN A 126 4.19 15.82 -4.45
CA ASN A 126 4.05 16.08 -5.88
C ASN A 126 5.15 15.39 -6.70
N TYR A 127 4.77 14.72 -7.78
CA TYR A 127 5.69 13.99 -8.68
C TYR A 127 6.47 12.87 -7.98
N CYS A 128 5.98 12.42 -6.82
CA CYS A 128 6.61 11.38 -6.02
C CYS A 128 5.81 10.07 -5.99
N CYS A 129 4.72 9.94 -6.78
CA CYS A 129 3.84 8.76 -6.80
C CYS A 129 4.63 7.46 -7.02
N GLY A 130 5.43 7.38 -8.09
CA GLY A 130 6.25 6.21 -8.40
C GLY A 130 7.26 5.83 -7.32
N SER A 131 7.96 6.82 -6.75
CA SER A 131 8.93 6.55 -5.66
C SER A 131 8.23 6.11 -4.38
N SER A 132 7.11 6.76 -4.04
CA SER A 132 6.33 6.48 -2.84
C SER A 132 5.71 5.09 -2.91
N SER A 133 5.05 4.78 -4.03
CA SER A 133 4.40 3.51 -4.24
C SER A 133 5.41 2.34 -4.27
N ARG A 134 6.63 2.56 -4.78
CA ARG A 134 7.73 1.59 -4.68
C ARG A 134 8.21 1.36 -3.25
N ASN A 135 8.40 2.42 -2.46
CA ASN A 135 8.80 2.31 -1.05
C ASN A 135 7.75 1.55 -0.23
N ILE A 136 6.46 1.82 -0.46
CA ILE A 136 5.36 1.11 0.17
C ILE A 136 5.31 -0.34 -0.27
N PHE A 137 5.33 -0.61 -1.58
CA PHE A 137 5.37 -1.97 -2.12
C PHE A 137 6.50 -2.79 -1.50
N ALA A 138 7.72 -2.25 -1.48
CA ALA A 138 8.87 -2.89 -0.88
C ALA A 138 8.66 -3.16 0.62
N SER A 139 8.22 -2.15 1.37
CA SER A 139 7.94 -2.27 2.81
C SER A 139 6.87 -3.33 3.10
N SER A 140 5.79 -3.36 2.31
CA SER A 140 4.72 -4.33 2.40
C SER A 140 5.21 -5.77 2.19
N LEU A 141 6.09 -5.99 1.22
CA LEU A 141 6.76 -7.28 1.08
C LEU A 141 7.57 -7.64 2.33
N MET A 142 8.31 -6.69 2.93
CA MET A 142 9.15 -6.94 4.12
C MET A 142 8.38 -7.28 5.39
N ILE A 143 7.12 -6.89 5.46
CA ILE A 143 6.26 -7.14 6.62
C ILE A 143 5.27 -8.29 6.41
N GLY A 144 5.29 -8.91 5.22
CA GLY A 144 4.60 -10.18 4.98
C GLY A 144 3.37 -10.09 4.08
N TYR A 145 3.28 -9.08 3.21
CA TYR A 145 2.23 -8.97 2.19
C TYR A 145 2.74 -9.39 0.81
N PRO A 146 2.85 -10.70 0.51
CA PRO A 146 3.29 -11.18 -0.81
C PRO A 146 2.32 -10.86 -1.95
N ASN A 147 1.08 -10.50 -1.60
CA ASN A 147 0.06 -10.02 -2.52
C ASN A 147 0.20 -8.54 -2.86
N ALA A 148 1.09 -7.78 -2.21
CA ALA A 148 1.33 -6.39 -2.53
C ALA A 148 1.75 -6.24 -4.00
N VAL A 149 1.23 -5.20 -4.66
CA VAL A 149 1.59 -4.86 -6.04
C VAL A 149 1.69 -3.34 -6.18
N ASN A 150 2.72 -2.88 -6.90
CA ASN A 150 2.76 -1.52 -7.42
C ASN A 150 1.98 -1.48 -8.72
N VAL A 151 0.92 -0.70 -8.79
CA VAL A 151 0.10 -0.55 -9.97
C VAL A 151 0.29 0.84 -10.56
N PHE A 152 0.19 0.91 -11.88
CA PHE A 152 0.46 2.12 -12.64
C PHE A 152 -0.68 2.36 -13.63
N ASP A 153 -1.14 3.59 -13.69
CA ASP A 153 -2.12 4.06 -14.66
C ASP A 153 -1.44 4.74 -15.85
N GLU A 154 -1.61 4.16 -17.04
CA GLU A 154 -1.36 4.86 -18.30
C GLU A 154 -2.71 5.26 -18.93
N PRO A 155 -2.87 6.52 -19.36
CA PRO A 155 -1.83 7.51 -19.62
C PRO A 155 -1.62 8.55 -18.50
N ASP A 156 -2.33 8.47 -17.36
CA ASP A 156 -2.32 9.56 -16.37
C ASP A 156 -1.07 9.56 -15.47
N ASP A 157 -0.14 8.61 -15.67
CA ASP A 157 1.21 8.54 -15.08
C ASP A 157 1.17 8.59 -13.54
N HIS A 158 0.27 7.79 -12.96
CA HIS A 158 0.10 7.71 -11.51
C HIS A 158 0.32 6.30 -10.98
N ASP A 159 1.22 6.18 -10.00
CA ASP A 159 1.50 4.93 -9.30
C ASP A 159 0.86 4.90 -7.91
N TYR A 160 0.30 3.75 -7.56
CA TYR A 160 -0.19 3.46 -6.22
C TYR A 160 -0.13 1.95 -5.96
N ASN A 161 -0.58 1.49 -4.78
CA ASN A 161 -0.52 0.10 -4.40
C ASN A 161 -1.89 -0.58 -4.40
N ALA A 162 -1.91 -1.85 -4.74
CA ALA A 162 -3.08 -2.71 -4.58
C ALA A 162 -2.70 -4.00 -3.84
N TYR A 163 -3.69 -4.59 -3.17
CA TYR A 163 -3.54 -5.79 -2.36
C TYR A 163 -4.80 -6.65 -2.56
N PRO A 164 -4.76 -7.69 -3.41
CA PRO A 164 -5.89 -8.59 -3.62
C PRO A 164 -6.05 -9.56 -2.44
N PHE A 165 -7.27 -9.69 -1.95
CA PHE A 165 -7.69 -10.55 -0.86
C PHE A 165 -8.89 -11.43 -1.23
N ILE A 166 -9.04 -12.55 -0.52
CA ILE A 166 -10.25 -13.38 -0.54
C ILE A 166 -10.73 -13.53 0.89
N ILE A 167 -12.01 -13.19 1.12
CA ILE A 167 -12.70 -13.47 2.38
C ILE A 167 -13.18 -14.91 2.33
N LYS A 168 -12.65 -15.76 3.21
CA LYS A 168 -12.80 -17.22 3.19
C LYS A 168 -14.26 -17.66 3.34
N ASP A 169 -14.98 -17.08 4.29
CA ASP A 169 -16.35 -17.49 4.62
C ASP A 169 -17.33 -17.28 3.47
N SER A 170 -17.14 -16.19 2.70
CA SER A 170 -18.01 -15.85 1.57
C SER A 170 -17.41 -16.19 0.20
N GLY A 171 -16.11 -16.48 0.14
CA GLY A 171 -15.34 -16.55 -1.12
C GLY A 171 -15.22 -15.20 -1.83
N THR A 172 -15.56 -14.09 -1.16
CA THR A 172 -15.60 -12.76 -1.78
C THR A 172 -14.19 -12.29 -2.11
N LYS A 173 -13.97 -11.92 -3.36
CA LYS A 173 -12.73 -11.28 -3.81
C LYS A 173 -12.81 -9.79 -3.56
N CYS A 174 -11.77 -9.22 -3.02
CA CYS A 174 -11.64 -7.78 -2.86
C CYS A 174 -10.21 -7.32 -3.12
N VAL A 175 -10.05 -6.03 -3.39
CA VAL A 175 -8.74 -5.39 -3.55
C VAL A 175 -8.71 -4.21 -2.59
N VAL A 176 -7.74 -4.20 -1.68
CA VAL A 176 -7.40 -2.99 -0.93
C VAL A 176 -6.51 -2.15 -1.84
N VAL A 177 -6.89 -0.90 -2.07
CA VAL A 177 -6.09 0.06 -2.84
C VAL A 177 -5.57 1.11 -1.87
N LEU A 178 -4.29 1.42 -1.96
CA LEU A 178 -3.60 2.42 -1.15
C LEU A 178 -2.83 3.38 -2.05
N ASP A 179 -3.14 4.66 -1.96
CA ASP A 179 -2.44 5.73 -2.66
C ASP A 179 -1.70 6.64 -1.66
N PRO A 180 -0.37 6.50 -1.52
CA PRO A 180 0.42 7.22 -0.53
C PRO A 180 0.60 8.72 -0.85
N THR A 181 0.26 9.13 -2.06
CA THR A 181 0.43 10.50 -2.55
C THR A 181 -0.88 11.07 -3.07
N SER A 182 -1.99 10.52 -2.59
CA SER A 182 -3.32 10.88 -3.03
C SER A 182 -3.51 12.40 -2.96
N ASP A 183 -2.99 13.10 -1.97
CA ASP A 183 -3.19 14.55 -1.83
C ASP A 183 -2.65 15.41 -2.99
N GLN A 184 -1.82 14.88 -3.89
CA GLN A 184 -1.48 15.57 -5.15
C GLN A 184 -2.61 15.55 -6.20
N LEU A 185 -3.57 14.62 -6.10
CA LEU A 185 -4.67 14.45 -7.07
C LEU A 185 -5.90 15.32 -6.75
N TRP A 186 -5.87 16.12 -5.68
CA TRP A 186 -6.97 16.99 -5.25
C TRP A 186 -6.59 18.47 -5.34
N ASP A 187 -6.18 18.91 -6.52
CA ASP A 187 -5.68 20.27 -6.73
C ASP A 187 -6.73 21.38 -6.49
N GLY A 188 -8.01 21.07 -6.64
CA GLY A 188 -9.12 21.98 -6.36
C GLY A 188 -9.41 22.19 -4.87
N LEU A 189 -8.96 21.28 -4.00
CA LEU A 189 -9.12 21.38 -2.55
C LEU A 189 -7.96 22.12 -1.89
N PRO A 190 -8.22 22.85 -0.78
CA PRO A 190 -7.17 23.33 0.12
C PRO A 190 -6.29 22.18 0.62
N ALA A 191 -4.97 22.39 0.71
CA ALA A 191 -4.01 21.34 1.12
C ALA A 191 -4.41 20.57 2.41
N PRO A 192 -4.91 21.22 3.49
CA PRO A 192 -5.32 20.49 4.70
C PRO A 192 -6.47 19.49 4.45
N THR A 193 -7.34 19.78 3.48
CA THR A 193 -8.53 18.97 3.15
C THR A 193 -8.28 17.94 2.06
N ARG A 194 -7.12 17.97 1.39
CA ARG A 194 -6.76 16.95 0.40
C ARG A 194 -6.55 15.61 1.11
N PRO A 195 -7.14 14.50 0.65
CA PRO A 195 -6.99 13.20 1.29
C PRO A 195 -5.56 12.71 1.08
N ARG A 196 -4.87 12.34 2.17
CA ARG A 196 -3.54 11.72 2.16
C ARG A 196 -3.70 10.23 2.41
N ASN A 197 -2.77 9.41 1.91
CA ASN A 197 -2.77 7.96 2.11
C ASN A 197 -4.15 7.35 1.85
N MET A 198 -4.79 7.73 0.73
CA MET A 198 -6.15 7.26 0.42
C MET A 198 -6.15 5.73 0.44
N VAL A 199 -7.06 5.15 1.21
CA VAL A 199 -7.24 3.71 1.27
C VAL A 199 -8.71 3.36 1.02
N GLN A 200 -8.94 2.41 0.13
CA GLN A 200 -10.26 1.94 -0.23
C GLN A 200 -10.27 0.41 -0.33
N ILE A 201 -11.41 -0.20 0.00
CA ILE A 201 -11.64 -1.63 -0.17
C ILE A 201 -12.63 -1.78 -1.31
N VAL A 202 -12.20 -2.38 -2.40
CA VAL A 202 -13.02 -2.61 -3.57
C VAL A 202 -13.46 -4.07 -3.58
N MET A 203 -14.75 -4.31 -3.80
CA MET A 203 -15.25 -5.66 -4.07
C MET A 203 -15.05 -6.01 -5.55
N GLY A 204 -14.39 -7.13 -5.82
CA GLY A 204 -14.03 -7.57 -7.17
C GLY A 204 -12.67 -7.08 -7.64
N GLU A 205 -12.44 -7.11 -8.95
CA GLU A 205 -11.15 -6.82 -9.60
C GLU A 205 -11.11 -5.47 -10.35
N LYS A 206 -12.22 -4.71 -10.33
CA LYS A 206 -12.34 -3.41 -11.02
C LYS A 206 -12.97 -2.36 -10.12
N TRP A 207 -12.53 -1.12 -10.26
CA TRP A 207 -13.03 0.03 -9.50
C TRP A 207 -12.87 1.31 -10.28
N ASP A 208 -13.65 2.32 -9.89
CA ASP A 208 -13.47 3.70 -10.34
C ASP A 208 -12.77 4.49 -9.23
N TYR A 209 -11.55 4.98 -9.47
CA TYR A 209 -10.84 5.82 -8.49
C TYR A 209 -10.96 7.31 -8.87
N LYS A 210 -11.96 7.99 -8.30
CA LYS A 210 -12.33 9.37 -8.66
C LYS A 210 -11.52 10.42 -7.88
N THR A 211 -10.99 11.40 -8.61
CA THR A 211 -10.15 12.49 -8.07
C THR A 211 -10.54 13.86 -8.65
N GLU A 212 -9.95 14.95 -8.16
CA GLU A 212 -10.20 16.30 -8.71
C GLU A 212 -9.19 16.74 -9.76
N TRP A 213 -8.05 16.05 -9.88
CA TRP A 213 -6.88 16.48 -10.67
C TRP A 213 -7.29 17.07 -12.02
N LYS A 214 -8.22 16.43 -12.75
CA LYS A 214 -8.90 17.05 -13.91
C LYS A 214 -10.41 16.77 -14.00
N HIS A 215 -11.05 16.51 -12.85
CA HIS A 215 -12.49 16.20 -12.63
C HIS A 215 -12.99 14.76 -12.89
N GLY A 216 -12.23 13.75 -12.43
CA GLY A 216 -12.77 12.41 -12.15
C GLY A 216 -12.56 11.35 -13.23
N ASN A 217 -11.44 11.40 -13.96
CA ASN A 217 -11.03 10.27 -14.78
C ASN A 217 -10.89 9.01 -13.91
N ASP A 218 -11.20 7.86 -14.52
CA ASP A 218 -10.99 6.56 -13.91
C ASP A 218 -9.49 6.27 -13.86
N LEU A 219 -8.86 6.37 -12.69
CA LEU A 219 -7.46 5.99 -12.47
C LEU A 219 -7.29 4.48 -12.28
N TYR A 220 -8.14 3.67 -12.92
CA TYR A 220 -8.02 2.22 -12.86
C TYR A 220 -6.72 1.78 -13.58
N PRO A 221 -5.81 1.10 -12.89
CA PRO A 221 -4.47 0.94 -13.38
C PRO A 221 -4.44 0.05 -14.62
N THR A 222 -3.48 0.25 -15.52
CA THR A 222 -3.31 -0.57 -16.72
C THR A 222 -2.24 -1.64 -16.54
N LEU A 223 -1.26 -1.37 -15.68
CA LEU A 223 -0.05 -2.16 -15.49
C LEU A 223 0.22 -2.48 -14.02
N ALA A 224 0.89 -3.60 -13.77
CA ALA A 224 1.22 -4.11 -12.45
C ALA A 224 2.68 -4.57 -12.37
N ASN A 225 3.38 -4.13 -11.34
CA ASN A 225 4.71 -4.58 -10.94
C ASN A 225 4.62 -5.28 -9.58
N HIS A 226 4.91 -6.58 -9.53
CA HIS A 226 4.65 -7.45 -8.38
C HIS A 226 5.86 -8.35 -8.10
N ILE A 227 5.92 -9.06 -6.97
CA ILE A 227 7.14 -9.81 -6.63
C ILE A 227 7.62 -10.76 -7.74
N GLY A 228 6.70 -11.47 -8.42
CA GLY A 228 6.97 -12.29 -9.62
C GLY A 228 7.79 -11.61 -10.73
N THR A 229 7.63 -10.30 -10.97
CA THR A 229 8.40 -9.59 -11.99
C THR A 229 9.86 -9.41 -11.57
N PHE A 230 10.16 -9.41 -10.27
CA PHE A 230 11.53 -9.41 -9.74
C PHE A 230 12.22 -10.78 -9.87
N HIS A 231 11.46 -11.89 -9.85
CA HIS A 231 12.02 -13.22 -10.10
C HIS A 231 12.64 -13.34 -11.50
N ASP A 232 12.04 -12.67 -12.48
CA ASP A 232 12.46 -12.73 -13.89
C ASP A 232 13.52 -11.69 -14.27
N GLN A 233 13.90 -10.77 -13.37
CA GLN A 233 14.92 -9.73 -13.64
C GLN A 233 16.34 -10.25 -13.86
N GLN A 234 16.61 -11.55 -13.67
CA GLN A 234 17.82 -12.18 -14.22
C GLN A 234 17.79 -12.33 -15.76
N ARG A 235 16.66 -12.04 -16.42
CA ARG A 235 16.44 -12.21 -17.86
C ARG A 235 15.92 -10.98 -18.60
N VAL A 236 15.64 -9.87 -17.90
CA VAL A 236 14.98 -8.69 -18.49
C VAL A 236 16.00 -7.68 -19.03
N THR A 237 15.88 -7.32 -20.31
CA THR A 237 16.76 -6.37 -21.01
C THR A 237 16.17 -4.97 -21.21
N SER A 238 14.90 -4.74 -20.82
CA SER A 238 14.21 -3.44 -20.96
C SER A 238 13.17 -3.20 -19.86
N ASN A 239 12.84 -1.93 -19.58
CA ASN A 239 11.84 -1.56 -18.56
C ASN A 239 10.41 -1.98 -18.94
N GLU A 240 10.12 -2.21 -20.23
CA GLU A 240 8.78 -2.60 -20.71
C GLU A 240 8.42 -4.05 -20.36
N ASP A 241 9.42 -4.92 -20.16
CA ASP A 241 9.23 -6.34 -19.83
C ASP A 241 8.92 -6.58 -18.34
N VAL A 242 8.90 -5.53 -17.50
CA VAL A 242 8.77 -5.63 -16.03
C VAL A 242 7.30 -5.54 -15.59
N PHE A 243 6.38 -5.16 -16.48
CA PHE A 243 5.00 -4.89 -16.12
C PHE A 243 4.03 -5.95 -16.68
N THR A 244 3.13 -6.44 -15.81
CA THR A 244 2.05 -7.34 -16.21
C THR A 244 0.77 -6.54 -16.47
N PRO A 245 0.01 -6.81 -17.55
CA PRO A 245 -1.29 -6.21 -17.75
C PRO A 245 -2.24 -6.47 -16.58
N ILE A 246 -2.87 -5.42 -16.04
CA ILE A 246 -3.64 -5.48 -14.78
C ILE A 246 -4.70 -6.58 -14.74
N LYS A 247 -5.38 -6.80 -15.87
CA LYS A 247 -6.48 -7.78 -15.98
C LYS A 247 -5.95 -9.20 -15.84
N SER A 248 -4.80 -9.47 -16.46
CA SER A 248 -4.11 -10.75 -16.32
C SER A 248 -3.60 -10.96 -14.90
N PHE A 249 -3.09 -9.89 -14.29
CA PHE A 249 -2.61 -9.90 -12.91
C PHE A 249 -3.71 -10.34 -11.93
N PHE A 250 -4.86 -9.64 -11.89
CA PHE A 250 -5.92 -9.99 -10.93
C PHE A 250 -6.53 -11.36 -11.19
N GLN A 251 -6.72 -11.74 -12.45
CA GLN A 251 -7.21 -13.08 -12.80
C GLN A 251 -6.30 -14.19 -12.30
N GLN A 252 -4.99 -13.97 -12.27
CA GLN A 252 -4.02 -14.92 -11.73
C GLN A 252 -3.91 -14.85 -10.20
N ALA A 253 -3.89 -13.64 -9.63
CA ALA A 253 -3.81 -13.42 -8.20
C ALA A 253 -4.92 -14.16 -7.44
N PHE A 254 -6.16 -14.05 -7.91
CA PHE A 254 -7.32 -14.72 -7.31
C PHE A 254 -7.41 -16.23 -7.59
N LYS A 255 -6.51 -16.79 -8.41
CA LYS A 255 -6.38 -18.25 -8.63
C LYS A 255 -5.27 -18.87 -7.78
N ASN A 256 -4.41 -18.04 -7.18
CA ASN A 256 -3.34 -18.47 -6.29
C ASN A 256 -3.59 -17.87 -4.89
N PRO A 257 -4.64 -18.31 -4.17
CA PRO A 257 -4.91 -17.85 -2.81
C PRO A 257 -3.84 -18.39 -1.85
N VAL A 258 -3.49 -17.58 -0.87
CA VAL A 258 -2.46 -17.90 0.11
C VAL A 258 -2.95 -17.57 1.52
N PRO A 259 -3.00 -18.53 2.44
CA PRO A 259 -3.44 -18.27 3.81
C PRO A 259 -2.54 -17.24 4.51
N ILE A 260 -3.16 -16.34 5.27
CA ILE A 260 -2.42 -15.35 6.05
C ILE A 260 -1.62 -15.99 7.19
N ASP A 261 -2.16 -17.06 7.78
CA ASP A 261 -1.54 -17.83 8.86
C ASP A 261 -0.22 -18.49 8.44
N ASP A 262 -0.06 -18.87 7.19
CA ASP A 262 1.17 -19.49 6.69
C ASP A 262 2.38 -18.52 6.76
N TYR A 263 2.15 -17.21 6.94
CA TYR A 263 3.20 -16.19 7.07
C TYR A 263 3.42 -15.67 8.48
N PHE A 264 2.37 -15.68 9.31
CA PHE A 264 2.45 -15.16 10.67
C PHE A 264 2.61 -16.25 11.74
N SER A 265 2.31 -17.51 11.45
CA SER A 265 2.28 -18.61 12.44
C SER A 265 3.58 -19.37 12.62
N ALA A 266 4.63 -19.05 11.87
CA ALA A 266 5.94 -19.68 12.04
C ALA A 266 6.85 -18.92 13.04
N ALA A 267 6.24 -18.15 13.96
CA ALA A 267 6.90 -17.45 15.06
C ALA A 267 7.19 -18.37 16.25
#